data_AF-A0A955TAI2-F1
#
_entry.id   AF-A0A955TAI2-F1
#
_cell.length_a   1.000
_cell.length_b   1.000
_cell.length_c   1.000
_cell.angle_alpha   90.00
_cell.angle_beta   90.00
_cell.angle_gamma   90.00
#
_symmetry.space_group_name_H-M   'P 1'
#
loop_
_entity.id
_entity.type
_entity.pdbx_description
1 polymer ?
#
loop_
_entity_poly.entity_id
_entity_poly.type
_entity_poly.pdbx_seq_one_letter_code
_entity_poly.pdbx_strand_id
1 'polypeptide(L)'
;MSFFHFPSRTFLFHLLAALALAPGAYSESLVFLAKDGTAQFHLILDSDPSGLNTTVAEDLIGTIEKISGAKVSTEDDKEGKIQVYLGEKAEFTNLPIDIPDLEEESYFLKVTPNAIYLIGGSPLGTSHAAYTLLRQLGCRWVMPGEIGECLPKSKDLSIKVQERFESPDFSFRDIWYAYGCSVEASKRRADWLRRNRMHRPPVQHGHNLTNTLAVFAPFEERPDLYSLENGVRTKNQICTSNPEAVALVVKAISEYLKKYPDTQAYSLCPDDNTDFCECENCTALDSGHMDRGGRPSISDRYQVFLNQVLEGLSKEHPDVLVTHYAYNENHTDPPVNTPVHPNTGIFLTTSVFCSAHGIGDAFCDSRMDFKKLLSEWTAKTKHVYIYEYDPVPYSGGLPWPMWDAHGREMKVYKELGVQGFSFEGQDSWASYFPNYYIGAQMMWNAEQDYH
;
A
#
# COMPACT_ATOMS: atom_id res chain seq x y z
N MET A 1 -56.63 11.36 -61.70
CA MET A 1 -57.47 12.55 -61.99
C MET A 1 -57.81 13.23 -60.66
N SER A 2 -57.81 14.56 -60.68
CA SER A 2 -58.16 15.50 -59.60
C SER A 2 -57.01 15.96 -58.69
N PHE A 3 -56.51 17.14 -59.09
CA PHE A 3 -55.67 18.11 -58.39
C PHE A 3 -56.36 18.72 -57.17
N PHE A 4 -55.58 19.22 -56.20
CA PHE A 4 -55.76 20.56 -55.60
C PHE A 4 -54.44 21.04 -54.95
N HIS A 5 -54.38 22.35 -54.69
CA HIS A 5 -53.25 23.26 -54.84
C HIS A 5 -52.89 23.94 -53.48
N PHE A 6 -51.59 24.10 -53.18
CA PHE A 6 -50.90 25.18 -52.39
C PHE A 6 -51.23 25.39 -50.88
N PRO A 7 -50.40 26.14 -50.08
CA PRO A 7 -49.24 26.96 -50.44
C PRO A 7 -47.95 26.83 -49.59
N SER A 8 -46.90 27.40 -50.17
CA SER A 8 -45.59 27.78 -49.62
C SER A 8 -45.64 28.60 -48.32
N ARG A 9 -44.76 28.26 -47.37
CA ARG A 9 -44.27 29.17 -46.33
C ARG A 9 -42.75 29.13 -46.26
N THR A 10 -42.15 30.23 -46.71
CA THR A 10 -40.80 30.70 -46.42
C THR A 10 -40.54 30.71 -44.91
N PHE A 11 -39.50 30.00 -44.47
CA PHE A 11 -38.87 30.24 -43.17
C PHE A 11 -37.44 30.74 -43.38
N LEU A 12 -37.21 31.93 -42.86
CA LEU A 12 -35.97 32.69 -42.85
C LEU A 12 -34.98 31.98 -41.93
N PHE A 13 -33.86 31.49 -42.45
CA PHE A 13 -32.72 31.04 -41.62
C PHE A 13 -32.02 32.28 -41.05
N HIS A 14 -32.15 32.52 -39.74
CA HIS A 14 -31.21 33.37 -39.01
C HIS A 14 -29.95 32.55 -38.73
N LEU A 15 -28.88 32.83 -39.49
CA LEU A 15 -27.53 32.40 -39.13
C LEU A 15 -27.08 33.20 -37.89
N LEU A 16 -27.18 32.58 -36.72
CA LEU A 16 -26.42 33.02 -35.54
C LEU A 16 -24.98 32.54 -35.72
N ALA A 17 -24.11 33.45 -36.15
CA ALA A 17 -22.67 33.26 -36.08
C ALA A 17 -22.26 33.23 -34.60
N ALA A 18 -22.20 32.03 -34.03
CA ALA A 18 -21.48 31.81 -32.79
C ALA A 18 -19.98 31.97 -33.11
N LEU A 19 -19.37 33.07 -32.65
CA LEU A 19 -17.93 33.14 -32.50
C LEU A 19 -17.54 32.04 -31.51
N ALA A 20 -17.08 30.91 -32.05
CA ALA A 20 -16.30 29.96 -31.28
C ALA A 20 -15.00 30.68 -30.90
N LEU A 21 -14.92 31.18 -29.67
CA LEU A 21 -13.66 31.46 -29.02
C LEU A 21 -12.90 30.13 -29.00
N ALA A 22 -11.95 29.99 -29.93
CA ALA A 22 -10.97 28.92 -29.87
C ALA A 22 -10.32 28.97 -28.47
N PRO A 23 -10.22 27.85 -27.74
CA PRO A 23 -9.36 27.80 -26.57
C PRO A 23 -7.98 28.24 -27.04
N GLY A 24 -7.41 29.25 -26.39
CA GLY A 24 -6.03 29.66 -26.66
C GLY A 24 -5.16 28.41 -26.60
N ALA A 25 -4.48 28.11 -27.71
CA ALA A 25 -3.46 27.09 -27.74
C ALA A 25 -2.39 27.50 -26.73
N TYR A 26 -2.42 26.95 -25.52
CA TYR A 26 -1.24 26.87 -24.68
C TYR A 26 -0.23 26.08 -25.51
N SER A 27 0.72 26.78 -26.13
CA SER A 27 1.96 26.14 -26.59
C SER A 27 2.49 25.36 -25.40
N GLU A 28 2.53 24.03 -25.49
CA GLU A 28 3.09 23.18 -24.44
C GLU A 28 4.56 23.56 -24.26
N SER A 29 4.85 24.45 -23.31
CA SER A 29 6.21 24.89 -23.04
C SER A 29 6.97 23.73 -22.40
N LEU A 30 8.01 23.28 -23.09
CA LEU A 30 8.93 22.25 -22.63
C LEU A 30 10.06 22.88 -21.82
N VAL A 31 10.37 22.26 -20.69
CA VAL A 31 11.50 22.58 -19.82
C VAL A 31 12.55 21.49 -20.01
N PHE A 32 13.76 21.86 -20.39
CA PHE A 32 14.83 20.90 -20.63
C PHE A 32 15.61 20.64 -19.35
N LEU A 33 15.77 19.37 -18.98
CA LEU A 33 16.72 18.90 -17.96
C LEU A 33 18.07 18.56 -18.60
N ALA A 34 18.06 18.12 -19.86
CA ALA A 34 19.26 17.94 -20.67
C ALA A 34 18.98 18.36 -22.11
N LYS A 35 19.96 18.98 -22.76
CA LYS A 35 19.87 19.36 -24.16
C LYS A 35 21.22 19.15 -24.84
N ASP A 36 21.21 18.48 -25.99
CA ASP A 36 22.41 18.08 -26.72
C ASP A 36 23.42 17.31 -25.85
N GLY A 37 22.94 16.58 -24.83
CA GLY A 37 23.79 15.86 -23.87
C GLY A 37 24.48 16.74 -22.83
N THR A 38 24.01 17.98 -22.63
CA THR A 38 24.49 18.89 -21.58
C THR A 38 23.38 19.15 -20.56
N ALA A 39 23.73 19.11 -19.27
CA ALA A 39 22.77 19.32 -18.19
C ALA A 39 22.29 20.77 -18.17
N GLN A 40 20.97 20.96 -18.14
CA GLN A 40 20.32 22.26 -18.18
C GLN A 40 19.75 22.68 -16.82
N PHE A 41 20.04 21.93 -15.76
CA PHE A 41 19.48 22.15 -14.43
C PHE A 41 20.53 22.15 -13.34
N HIS A 42 20.19 22.81 -12.23
CA HIS A 42 20.93 22.79 -10.97
C HIS A 42 20.00 22.28 -9.87
N LEU A 43 20.44 21.26 -9.12
CA LEU A 43 19.66 20.65 -8.04
C LEU A 43 19.87 21.45 -6.74
N ILE A 44 18.78 21.85 -6.11
CA ILE A 44 18.76 22.49 -4.80
C ILE A 44 18.08 21.51 -3.85
N LEU A 45 18.84 20.99 -2.89
CA LEU A 45 18.31 20.21 -1.79
C LEU A 45 17.77 21.10 -0.68
N ASP A 46 16.92 20.53 0.16
CA ASP A 46 16.48 21.13 1.41
C ASP A 46 17.67 21.45 2.35
N SER A 47 17.41 22.27 3.37
CA SER A 47 18.43 22.76 4.30
C SER A 47 19.02 21.69 5.22
N ASP A 48 18.24 20.66 5.54
CA ASP A 48 18.64 19.54 6.38
C ASP A 48 18.19 18.20 5.75
N PRO A 49 18.86 17.76 4.67
CA PRO A 49 18.42 16.59 3.93
C PRO A 49 18.54 15.34 4.78
N SER A 50 17.42 14.65 4.96
CA SER A 50 17.44 13.30 5.51
C SER A 50 18.33 12.36 4.67
N GLY A 51 18.77 11.24 5.27
CA GLY A 51 19.54 10.22 4.54
C GLY A 51 18.80 9.69 3.30
N LEU A 52 17.47 9.65 3.35
CA LEU A 52 16.64 9.29 2.20
C LEU A 52 16.64 10.38 1.13
N ASN A 53 16.49 11.67 1.47
CA ASN A 53 16.51 12.77 0.50
C ASN A 53 17.86 12.85 -0.22
N THR A 54 18.96 12.62 0.50
CA THR A 54 20.31 12.52 -0.10
C THR A 54 20.38 11.35 -1.11
N THR A 55 19.91 10.17 -0.73
CA THR A 55 19.88 9.00 -1.63
C THR A 55 19.01 9.26 -2.87
N VAL A 56 17.87 9.93 -2.70
CA VAL A 56 16.95 10.28 -3.81
C VAL A 56 17.57 11.30 -4.75
N ALA A 57 18.32 12.27 -4.23
CA ALA A 57 19.06 13.24 -5.03
C ALA A 57 20.11 12.54 -5.93
N GLU A 58 20.85 11.61 -5.35
CA GLU A 58 21.83 10.77 -6.07
C GLU A 58 21.15 9.90 -7.13
N ASP A 59 20.04 9.24 -6.80
CA ASP A 59 19.24 8.43 -7.74
C ASP A 59 18.72 9.30 -8.90
N LEU A 60 18.22 10.50 -8.63
CA LEU A 60 17.70 11.45 -9.64
C LEU A 60 18.81 11.90 -10.60
N ILE A 61 19.93 12.40 -10.05
CA ILE A 61 21.10 12.82 -10.84
C ILE A 61 21.61 11.64 -11.65
N GLY A 62 21.95 10.53 -11.00
CA GLY A 62 22.54 9.36 -11.64
C GLY A 62 21.65 8.79 -12.73
N THR A 63 20.32 8.79 -12.54
CA THR A 63 19.38 8.35 -13.58
C THR A 63 19.35 9.31 -14.77
N ILE A 64 19.32 10.63 -14.53
CA ILE A 64 19.37 11.65 -15.60
C ILE A 64 20.68 11.53 -16.40
N GLU A 65 21.83 11.35 -15.73
CA GLU A 65 23.10 11.12 -16.40
C GLU A 65 23.08 9.83 -17.23
N LYS A 66 22.55 8.74 -16.66
CA LYS A 66 22.42 7.46 -17.38
C LYS A 66 21.59 7.62 -18.64
N ILE A 67 20.45 8.30 -18.61
CA ILE A 67 19.53 8.39 -19.76
C ILE A 67 19.97 9.44 -20.80
N SER A 68 20.68 10.50 -20.40
CA SER A 68 21.09 11.57 -21.33
C SER A 68 22.55 11.61 -21.72
N GLY A 69 23.43 11.03 -20.91
CA GLY A 69 24.86 11.23 -20.99
C GLY A 69 25.32 12.60 -20.46
N ALA A 70 24.40 13.47 -20.05
CA ALA A 70 24.74 14.77 -19.48
C ALA A 70 25.29 14.61 -18.06
N LYS A 71 26.48 15.14 -17.81
CA LYS A 71 27.06 15.19 -16.47
C LYS A 71 26.43 16.33 -15.67
N VAL A 72 25.95 16.02 -14.48
CA VAL A 72 25.33 16.99 -13.57
C VAL A 72 26.28 17.18 -12.40
N SER A 73 26.90 18.35 -12.33
CA SER A 73 27.67 18.76 -11.16
C SER A 73 26.79 19.64 -10.28
N THR A 74 26.70 19.27 -9.01
CA THR A 74 26.01 20.05 -7.96
C THR A 74 26.80 21.29 -7.56
N GLU A 75 28.06 21.39 -7.96
CA GLU A 75 28.95 22.54 -7.69
C GLU A 75 28.99 23.55 -8.84
N ASP A 76 28.42 23.22 -10.01
CA ASP A 76 28.41 24.10 -11.17
C ASP A 76 27.61 25.38 -10.92
N ASP A 77 27.96 26.42 -11.70
CA ASP A 77 27.24 27.69 -11.71
C ASP A 77 25.73 27.49 -11.97
N LYS A 78 24.93 28.20 -11.18
CA LYS A 78 23.47 28.22 -11.23
C LYS A 78 22.98 29.05 -12.41
N GLU A 79 23.82 29.94 -12.94
CA GLU A 79 23.46 30.90 -13.97
C GLU A 79 23.02 30.19 -15.27
N GLY A 80 21.85 30.57 -15.78
CA GLY A 80 21.27 30.01 -17.01
C GLY A 80 20.69 28.59 -16.90
N LYS A 81 20.80 27.93 -15.75
CA LYS A 81 20.21 26.60 -15.49
C LYS A 81 18.84 26.70 -14.82
N ILE A 82 17.95 25.76 -15.14
CA ILE A 82 16.67 25.57 -14.45
C ILE A 82 16.95 25.10 -13.02
N GLN A 83 16.29 25.71 -12.04
CA GLN A 83 16.44 25.31 -10.65
C GLN A 83 15.50 24.14 -10.34
N VAL A 84 16.02 23.03 -9.84
CA VAL A 84 15.23 21.87 -9.41
C VAL A 84 15.30 21.80 -7.89
N TYR A 85 14.19 22.09 -7.22
CA TYR A 85 14.07 21.98 -5.77
C TYR A 85 13.61 20.56 -5.41
N LEU A 86 14.35 19.89 -4.55
CA LEU A 86 14.04 18.55 -4.05
C LEU A 86 14.17 18.55 -2.53
N GLY A 87 13.09 18.22 -1.83
CA GLY A 87 13.13 18.17 -0.37
C GLY A 87 11.76 18.29 0.28
N GLU A 88 11.77 18.34 1.60
CA GLU A 88 10.57 18.45 2.41
C GLU A 88 10.01 19.87 2.43
N LYS A 89 8.66 19.99 2.43
CA LYS A 89 7.97 21.30 2.48
C LYS A 89 8.44 22.13 3.67
N ALA A 90 8.66 21.49 4.83
CA ALA A 90 9.05 22.16 6.08
C ALA A 90 10.42 22.87 5.98
N GLU A 91 11.31 22.36 5.14
CA GLU A 91 12.68 22.87 4.99
C GLU A 91 12.80 23.99 3.95
N PHE A 92 11.73 24.28 3.22
CA PHE A 92 11.68 25.36 2.25
C PHE A 92 10.87 26.55 2.77
N THR A 93 11.56 27.60 3.20
CA THR A 93 10.92 28.75 3.86
C THR A 93 10.39 29.83 2.91
N ASN A 94 10.91 29.93 1.67
CA ASN A 94 10.59 31.02 0.73
C ASN A 94 10.58 30.57 -0.74
N LEU A 95 9.77 29.57 -1.08
CA LEU A 95 9.55 29.23 -2.49
C LEU A 95 8.55 30.21 -3.13
N PRO A 96 8.76 30.64 -4.40
CA PRO A 96 7.87 31.57 -5.10
C PRO A 96 6.61 30.87 -5.65
N ILE A 97 6.13 29.85 -4.95
CA ILE A 97 4.99 29.02 -5.32
C ILE A 97 4.15 28.74 -4.08
N ASP A 98 2.85 28.61 -4.27
CA ASP A 98 1.96 28.06 -3.25
C ASP A 98 2.05 26.54 -3.27
N ILE A 99 2.18 25.94 -2.09
CA ILE A 99 2.34 24.49 -1.90
C ILE A 99 1.18 24.01 -1.02
N PRO A 100 0.35 23.07 -1.50
CA PRO A 100 -0.78 22.56 -0.73
C PRO A 100 -0.29 21.85 0.54
N ASP A 101 -1.21 21.54 1.46
CA ASP A 101 -0.89 20.70 2.61
C ASP A 101 -0.56 19.28 2.13
N LEU A 102 0.54 18.74 2.66
CA LEU A 102 1.09 17.45 2.24
C LEU A 102 1.06 16.51 3.45
N GLU A 103 0.31 15.42 3.33
CA GLU A 103 0.43 14.28 4.25
C GLU A 103 1.79 13.59 4.07
N GLU A 104 2.13 12.65 4.96
CA GLU A 104 3.43 11.97 5.01
C GLU A 104 3.91 11.45 3.64
N GLU A 105 3.07 10.72 2.91
CA GLU A 105 3.41 10.18 1.58
C GLU A 105 2.98 11.08 0.41
N SER A 106 2.40 12.24 0.68
CA SER A 106 1.94 13.14 -0.39
C SER A 106 3.09 13.95 -0.95
N TYR A 107 2.98 14.28 -2.24
CA TYR A 107 3.94 15.15 -2.90
C TYR A 107 3.30 16.20 -3.80
N PHE A 108 4.06 17.27 -4.02
CA PHE A 108 3.76 18.32 -4.97
C PHE A 108 4.87 18.39 -6.03
N LEU A 109 4.52 18.09 -7.28
CA LEU A 109 5.38 18.22 -8.45
C LEU A 109 4.89 19.39 -9.30
N LYS A 110 5.69 20.45 -9.40
CA LYS A 110 5.38 21.62 -10.22
C LYS A 110 6.52 21.93 -11.17
N VAL A 111 6.21 21.99 -12.46
CA VAL A 111 7.15 22.40 -13.51
C VAL A 111 6.69 23.74 -14.03
N THR A 112 7.57 24.73 -13.96
CA THR A 112 7.39 26.07 -14.53
C THR A 112 8.49 26.31 -15.57
N PRO A 113 8.37 27.33 -16.44
CA PRO A 113 9.44 27.66 -17.39
C PRO A 113 10.81 27.93 -16.77
N ASN A 114 10.87 28.27 -15.47
CA ASN A 114 12.10 28.69 -14.79
C ASN A 114 12.59 27.71 -13.71
N ALA A 115 11.72 26.84 -13.20
CA ALA A 115 12.02 25.97 -12.06
C ALA A 115 11.13 24.72 -12.02
N ILE A 116 11.65 23.67 -11.41
CA ILE A 116 10.95 22.43 -11.09
C ILE A 116 10.97 22.24 -9.58
N TYR A 117 9.82 21.90 -9.00
CA TYR A 117 9.65 21.68 -7.57
C TYR A 117 9.20 20.23 -7.35
N LEU A 118 9.96 19.48 -6.55
CA LEU A 118 9.75 18.10 -6.17
C LEU A 118 9.66 18.04 -4.64
N ILE A 119 8.49 18.44 -4.11
CA ILE A 119 8.32 18.73 -2.68
C ILE A 119 7.47 17.65 -2.02
N GLY A 120 7.98 17.08 -0.92
CA GLY A 120 7.25 16.09 -0.11
C GLY A 120 6.73 16.64 1.22
N GLY A 121 5.70 16.00 1.78
CA GLY A 121 5.31 16.21 3.18
C GLY A 121 6.25 15.57 4.20
N SER A 122 7.06 14.60 3.75
CA SER A 122 8.12 13.90 4.47
C SER A 122 9.20 13.43 3.48
N PRO A 123 10.29 12.77 3.94
CA PRO A 123 11.25 12.15 3.04
C PRO A 123 10.63 11.17 2.03
N LEU A 124 9.55 10.48 2.42
CA LEU A 124 8.84 9.55 1.54
C LEU A 124 8.14 10.28 0.39
N GLY A 125 7.39 11.35 0.69
CA GLY A 125 6.78 12.20 -0.33
C GLY A 125 7.81 12.79 -1.30
N THR A 126 8.96 13.22 -0.79
CA THR A 126 10.08 13.73 -1.61
C THR A 126 10.60 12.67 -2.56
N SER A 127 10.77 11.43 -2.06
CA SER A 127 11.11 10.27 -2.87
C SER A 127 10.10 10.04 -3.99
N HIS A 128 8.81 10.05 -3.66
CA HIS A 128 7.72 9.82 -4.61
C HIS A 128 7.68 10.90 -5.70
N ALA A 129 7.96 12.17 -5.37
CA ALA A 129 8.04 13.26 -6.34
C ALA A 129 9.15 13.04 -7.38
N ALA A 130 10.36 12.71 -6.92
CA ALA A 130 11.51 12.46 -7.79
C ALA A 130 11.29 11.25 -8.70
N TYR A 131 10.77 10.16 -8.15
CA TYR A 131 10.47 8.96 -8.94
C TYR A 131 9.31 9.17 -9.92
N THR A 132 8.36 10.05 -9.60
CA THR A 132 7.32 10.47 -10.55
C THR A 132 7.94 11.23 -11.72
N LEU A 133 8.83 12.19 -11.49
CA LEU A 133 9.53 12.90 -12.56
C LEU A 133 10.32 11.94 -13.46
N LEU A 134 11.09 11.02 -12.86
CA LEU A 134 11.84 10.01 -13.62
C LEU A 134 10.91 9.11 -14.45
N ARG A 135 9.75 8.74 -13.93
CA ARG A 135 8.74 8.01 -14.70
C ARG A 135 8.18 8.85 -15.87
N GLN A 136 7.99 10.15 -15.71
CA GLN A 136 7.58 11.02 -16.81
C GLN A 136 8.65 11.16 -17.90
N LEU A 137 9.93 11.00 -17.55
CA LEU A 137 11.04 10.90 -18.49
C LEU A 137 11.16 9.50 -19.14
N GLY A 138 10.25 8.57 -18.80
CA GLY A 138 10.16 7.23 -19.39
C GLY A 138 10.91 6.13 -18.62
N CYS A 139 11.55 6.44 -17.49
CA CYS A 139 12.25 5.43 -16.69
C CYS A 139 11.26 4.48 -16.01
N ARG A 140 11.58 3.17 -15.99
CA ARG A 140 10.84 2.14 -15.25
C ARG A 140 11.79 1.18 -14.56
N TRP A 141 11.36 0.64 -13.41
CA TRP A 141 12.07 -0.41 -12.67
C TRP A 141 11.15 -1.61 -12.50
N VAL A 142 11.12 -2.48 -13.50
CA VAL A 142 10.15 -3.58 -13.58
C VAL A 142 10.50 -4.76 -12.66
N MET A 143 11.77 -4.89 -12.27
CA MET A 143 12.25 -5.83 -11.25
C MET A 143 13.53 -5.30 -10.57
N PRO A 144 13.96 -5.87 -9.42
CA PRO A 144 15.17 -5.45 -8.72
C PRO A 144 16.46 -5.63 -9.53
N GLY A 145 17.36 -4.67 -9.41
CA GLY A 145 18.68 -4.66 -10.05
C GLY A 145 18.67 -4.17 -11.50
N GLU A 146 19.86 -4.08 -12.09
CA GLU A 146 20.09 -3.49 -13.41
C GLU A 146 19.29 -4.14 -14.54
N ILE A 147 19.04 -5.45 -14.45
CA ILE A 147 18.26 -6.19 -15.46
C ILE A 147 16.79 -5.71 -15.55
N GLY A 148 16.25 -5.15 -14.45
CA GLY A 148 14.91 -4.59 -14.41
C GLY A 148 14.84 -3.09 -14.72
N GLU A 149 15.97 -2.45 -15.02
CA GLU A 149 16.02 -1.03 -15.39
C GLU A 149 15.63 -0.84 -16.86
N CYS A 150 14.43 -0.30 -17.12
CA CYS A 150 14.04 0.16 -18.45
C CYS A 150 14.28 1.67 -18.52
N LEU A 151 15.49 2.05 -18.95
CA LEU A 151 15.95 3.44 -18.99
C LEU A 151 16.11 3.89 -20.44
N PRO A 152 15.24 4.78 -20.96
CA PRO A 152 15.36 5.27 -22.33
C PRO A 152 16.65 6.07 -22.51
N LYS A 153 17.18 6.15 -23.73
CA LYS A 153 18.35 7.00 -24.04
C LYS A 153 17.90 8.20 -24.88
N SER A 154 18.15 9.41 -24.39
CA SER A 154 17.90 10.65 -25.13
C SER A 154 18.82 11.77 -24.67
N LYS A 155 19.52 12.40 -25.62
CA LYS A 155 20.35 13.59 -25.35
C LYS A 155 19.53 14.83 -24.97
N ASP A 156 18.26 14.83 -25.38
CA ASP A 156 17.28 15.87 -25.09
C ASP A 156 16.24 15.31 -24.14
N LEU A 157 16.35 15.71 -22.87
CA LEU A 157 15.37 15.39 -21.84
C LEU A 157 14.55 16.63 -21.57
N SER A 158 13.25 16.53 -21.82
CA SER A 158 12.34 17.63 -21.52
C SER A 158 11.11 17.12 -20.77
N ILE A 159 10.52 18.02 -20.00
CA ILE A 159 9.27 17.80 -19.28
C ILE A 159 8.32 18.96 -19.58
N LYS A 160 7.02 18.68 -19.70
CA LYS A 160 6.01 19.70 -19.92
C LYS A 160 5.80 20.52 -18.65
N VAL A 161 5.54 21.82 -18.80
CA VAL A 161 4.99 22.66 -17.72
C VAL A 161 3.68 22.04 -17.23
N GLN A 162 3.60 21.81 -15.92
CA GLN A 162 2.52 21.08 -15.28
C GLN A 162 2.50 21.36 -13.78
N GLU A 163 1.41 20.97 -13.14
CA GLU A 163 1.26 20.94 -11.70
C GLU A 163 0.57 19.63 -11.33
N ARG A 164 1.09 18.94 -10.32
CA ARG A 164 0.55 17.68 -9.79
C ARG A 164 0.64 17.68 -8.28
N PHE A 165 -0.42 17.21 -7.66
CA PHE A 165 -0.49 16.86 -6.26
C PHE A 165 -1.02 15.43 -6.20
N GLU A 166 -0.27 14.52 -5.57
CA GLU A 166 -0.67 13.11 -5.47
C GLU A 166 -0.34 12.54 -4.09
N SER A 167 -1.15 11.57 -3.71
CA SER A 167 -1.01 10.70 -2.55
C SER A 167 -1.29 9.27 -3.01
N PRO A 168 -0.73 8.24 -2.36
CA PRO A 168 -1.06 6.86 -2.70
C PRO A 168 -2.51 6.52 -2.34
N ASP A 169 -3.16 5.70 -3.17
CA ASP A 169 -4.51 5.20 -2.91
C ASP A 169 -4.58 4.23 -1.72
N PHE A 170 -3.46 3.58 -1.39
CA PHE A 170 -3.33 2.63 -0.28
C PHE A 170 -2.10 2.97 0.54
N SER A 171 -2.19 3.06 1.86
CA SER A 171 -1.08 3.47 2.74
C SER A 171 -0.10 2.35 3.08
N PHE A 172 -0.52 1.08 2.99
CA PHE A 172 0.35 -0.08 3.16
C PHE A 172 0.59 -0.75 1.81
N ARG A 173 1.84 -0.78 1.34
CA ARG A 173 2.25 -1.36 0.06
C ARG A 173 3.58 -2.09 0.22
N ASP A 174 3.55 -3.39 0.55
CA ASP A 174 4.76 -4.22 0.69
C ASP A 174 4.68 -5.49 -0.17
N ILE A 175 5.84 -5.87 -0.70
CA ILE A 175 6.07 -7.19 -1.32
C ILE A 175 7.32 -7.74 -0.65
N TRP A 176 7.18 -8.76 0.18
CA TRP A 176 8.26 -9.35 0.97
C TRP A 176 8.51 -10.80 0.55
N TYR A 177 9.69 -11.34 0.86
CA TYR A 177 10.08 -12.67 0.40
C TYR A 177 9.86 -13.73 1.49
N ALA A 178 8.85 -14.59 1.28
CA ALA A 178 8.42 -15.61 2.25
C ALA A 178 9.53 -16.56 2.71
N TYR A 179 10.35 -17.01 1.75
CA TYR A 179 11.39 -18.01 1.97
C TYR A 179 12.78 -17.40 2.23
N GLY A 180 12.82 -16.09 2.53
CA GLY A 180 14.06 -15.35 2.69
C GLY A 180 14.77 -15.08 1.36
N CYS A 181 15.92 -14.41 1.45
CA CYS A 181 16.78 -14.10 0.31
C CYS A 181 18.20 -13.77 0.79
N SER A 182 19.14 -13.55 -0.15
CA SER A 182 20.46 -13.05 0.21
C SER A 182 20.40 -11.57 0.66
N VAL A 183 21.44 -11.11 1.35
CA VAL A 183 21.55 -9.70 1.78
C VAL A 183 21.50 -8.76 0.57
N GLU A 184 22.15 -9.13 -0.53
CA GLU A 184 22.16 -8.39 -1.79
C GLU A 184 20.78 -8.35 -2.44
N ALA A 185 20.06 -9.49 -2.44
CA ALA A 185 18.68 -9.54 -2.93
C ALA A 185 17.75 -8.64 -2.09
N SER A 186 17.91 -8.63 -0.77
CA SER A 186 17.17 -7.74 0.14
C SER A 186 17.45 -6.26 -0.15
N LYS A 187 18.71 -5.88 -0.37
CA LYS A 187 19.09 -4.51 -0.76
C LYS A 187 18.47 -4.10 -2.09
N ARG A 188 18.56 -4.96 -3.11
CA ARG A 188 17.94 -4.70 -4.41
C ARG A 188 16.42 -4.58 -4.31
N ARG A 189 15.77 -5.39 -3.46
CA ARG A 189 14.33 -5.27 -3.17
C ARG A 189 14.01 -3.91 -2.55
N ALA A 190 14.78 -3.46 -1.56
CA ALA A 190 14.57 -2.17 -0.92
C ALA A 190 14.70 -1.01 -1.92
N ASP A 191 15.68 -1.05 -2.82
CA ASP A 191 15.80 -0.07 -3.91
C ASP A 191 14.59 -0.14 -4.85
N TRP A 192 14.14 -1.34 -5.22
CA TRP A 192 12.97 -1.52 -6.08
C TRP A 192 11.67 -0.98 -5.44
N LEU A 193 11.46 -1.21 -4.14
CA LEU A 193 10.33 -0.67 -3.39
C LEU A 193 10.34 0.87 -3.42
N ARG A 194 11.49 1.48 -3.10
CA ARG A 194 11.69 2.93 -3.17
C ARG A 194 11.37 3.48 -4.57
N ARG A 195 11.96 2.88 -5.61
CA ARG A 195 11.80 3.27 -7.03
C ARG A 195 10.37 3.13 -7.56
N ASN A 196 9.58 2.26 -6.94
CA ASN A 196 8.18 2.02 -7.32
C ASN A 196 7.17 2.62 -6.32
N ARG A 197 7.60 3.57 -5.48
CA ARG A 197 6.74 4.31 -4.54
C ARG A 197 5.99 3.40 -3.56
N MET A 198 6.63 2.32 -3.15
CA MET A 198 6.13 1.37 -2.16
C MET A 198 6.54 1.83 -0.76
N HIS A 199 5.67 1.57 0.22
CA HIS A 199 5.93 1.91 1.61
C HIS A 199 5.21 0.93 2.53
N ARG A 200 5.92 0.50 3.58
CA ARG A 200 5.34 -0.29 4.66
C ARG A 200 5.32 0.57 5.93
N PRO A 201 4.14 1.03 6.38
CA PRO A 201 4.02 1.71 7.66
C PRO A 201 4.32 0.73 8.81
N PRO A 202 4.58 1.21 10.04
CA PRO A 202 4.87 0.39 11.23
C PRO A 202 3.60 -0.31 11.78
N VAL A 203 2.81 -0.89 10.88
CA VAL A 203 1.65 -1.74 11.14
C VAL A 203 2.15 -3.19 11.13
N GLN A 204 2.26 -3.80 12.31
CA GLN A 204 2.71 -5.17 12.42
C GLN A 204 1.60 -6.16 12.06
N HIS A 205 1.98 -7.29 11.51
CA HIS A 205 1.12 -8.45 11.27
C HIS A 205 2.00 -9.71 11.27
N GLY A 206 1.43 -10.87 11.61
CA GLY A 206 2.14 -12.14 11.70
C GLY A 206 1.80 -12.91 12.97
N HIS A 207 1.90 -14.24 12.92
CA HIS A 207 1.63 -15.14 14.04
C HIS A 207 2.48 -14.77 15.26
N ASN A 208 1.83 -14.33 16.35
CA ASN A 208 2.53 -13.76 17.50
C ASN A 208 1.79 -13.93 18.83
N LEU A 209 0.61 -14.56 18.84
CA LEU A 209 -0.25 -14.65 20.02
C LEU A 209 0.45 -15.33 21.21
N THR A 210 0.94 -16.56 21.04
CA THR A 210 1.61 -17.28 22.14
C THR A 210 2.95 -16.66 22.53
N ASN A 211 3.70 -16.15 21.55
CA ASN A 211 4.97 -15.43 21.80
C ASN A 211 4.76 -14.22 22.71
N THR A 212 3.65 -13.49 22.53
CA THR A 212 3.32 -12.31 23.35
C THR A 212 3.09 -12.70 24.81
N LEU A 213 2.32 -13.76 25.08
CA LEU A 213 2.09 -14.25 26.44
C LEU A 213 3.37 -14.83 27.07
N ALA A 214 4.15 -15.58 26.29
CA ALA A 214 5.34 -16.28 26.75
C ALA A 214 6.43 -15.36 27.32
N VAL A 215 6.40 -14.05 26.98
CA VAL A 215 7.29 -13.04 27.58
C VAL A 215 7.20 -13.03 29.11
N PHE A 216 6.01 -13.22 29.67
CA PHE A 216 5.78 -13.19 31.12
C PHE A 216 5.29 -14.51 31.71
N ALA A 217 4.75 -15.39 30.87
CA ALA A 217 4.19 -16.65 31.30
C ALA A 217 4.54 -17.73 30.26
N PRO A 218 5.80 -18.20 30.21
CA PRO A 218 6.16 -19.31 29.35
C PRO A 218 5.34 -20.55 29.72
N PHE A 219 5.02 -21.36 28.72
CA PHE A 219 4.13 -22.52 28.86
C PHE A 219 4.60 -23.50 29.94
N GLU A 220 5.90 -23.71 30.08
CA GLU A 220 6.49 -24.63 31.04
C GLU A 220 6.23 -24.21 32.50
N GLU A 221 6.06 -22.92 32.75
CA GLU A 221 5.81 -22.36 34.08
C GLU A 221 4.31 -22.15 34.33
N ARG A 222 3.56 -21.76 33.31
CA ARG A 222 2.15 -21.34 33.39
C ARG A 222 1.26 -22.00 32.33
N PRO A 223 1.20 -23.35 32.27
CA PRO A 223 0.38 -24.05 31.28
C PRO A 223 -1.12 -23.79 31.45
N ASP A 224 -1.56 -23.34 32.63
CA ASP A 224 -2.95 -22.97 32.94
C ASP A 224 -3.47 -21.77 32.13
N LEU A 225 -2.56 -20.93 31.60
CA LEU A 225 -2.89 -19.76 30.79
C LEU A 225 -3.01 -20.08 29.29
N TYR A 226 -2.67 -21.31 28.88
CA TYR A 226 -2.71 -21.73 27.47
C TYR A 226 -3.94 -22.58 27.15
N SER A 227 -4.13 -22.91 25.86
CA SER A 227 -5.28 -23.68 25.39
C SER A 227 -5.47 -25.00 26.12
N LEU A 228 -6.72 -25.32 26.43
CA LEU A 228 -7.16 -26.66 26.80
C LEU A 228 -7.64 -27.34 25.52
N GLU A 229 -7.03 -28.46 25.13
CA GLU A 229 -7.42 -29.26 23.97
C GLU A 229 -7.56 -30.71 24.42
N ASN A 230 -8.72 -31.33 24.19
CA ASN A 230 -9.03 -32.70 24.60
C ASN A 230 -8.69 -32.98 26.07
N GLY A 231 -8.92 -32.00 26.95
CA GLY A 231 -8.66 -32.08 28.39
C GLY A 231 -7.19 -31.89 28.79
N VAL A 232 -6.29 -31.55 27.87
CA VAL A 232 -4.85 -31.33 28.13
C VAL A 232 -4.46 -29.89 27.78
N ARG A 233 -3.63 -29.26 28.61
CA ARG A 233 -3.08 -27.94 28.27
C ARG A 233 -1.97 -28.07 27.23
N THR A 234 -2.06 -27.31 26.16
CA THR A 234 -1.13 -27.32 25.03
C THR A 234 -0.53 -25.93 24.84
N LYS A 235 0.52 -25.82 24.03
CA LYS A 235 1.14 -24.54 23.65
C LYS A 235 0.75 -24.06 22.25
N ASN A 236 -0.30 -24.63 21.65
CA ASN A 236 -0.69 -24.34 20.27
C ASN A 236 -1.35 -22.96 20.14
N GLN A 237 -2.06 -22.53 21.18
CA GLN A 237 -2.68 -21.21 21.33
C GLN A 237 -2.77 -20.85 22.83
N ILE A 238 -3.32 -19.66 23.16
CA ILE A 238 -3.57 -19.23 24.55
C ILE A 238 -5.05 -19.40 24.96
N CYS A 239 -5.32 -19.40 26.27
CA CYS A 239 -6.68 -19.31 26.79
C CYS A 239 -7.18 -17.86 26.76
N THR A 240 -7.85 -17.46 25.67
CA THR A 240 -8.28 -16.08 25.43
C THR A 240 -9.37 -15.56 26.38
N SER A 241 -10.05 -16.45 27.11
CA SER A 241 -11.01 -16.07 28.16
C SER A 241 -10.42 -16.06 29.58
N ASN A 242 -9.13 -16.38 29.76
CA ASN A 242 -8.51 -16.34 31.08
C ASN A 242 -8.08 -14.90 31.41
N PRO A 243 -8.66 -14.24 32.43
CA PRO A 243 -8.40 -12.84 32.71
C PRO A 243 -6.93 -12.55 33.05
N GLU A 244 -6.20 -13.50 33.61
CA GLU A 244 -4.77 -13.34 33.87
C GLU A 244 -3.95 -13.38 32.57
N ALA A 245 -4.29 -14.26 31.63
CA ALA A 245 -3.65 -14.30 30.31
C ALA A 245 -3.85 -12.98 29.55
N VAL A 246 -5.09 -12.44 29.57
CA VAL A 246 -5.39 -11.14 28.95
C VAL A 246 -4.58 -10.02 29.60
N ALA A 247 -4.51 -9.97 30.94
CA ALA A 247 -3.74 -8.94 31.65
C ALA A 247 -2.24 -9.01 31.33
N LEU A 248 -1.67 -10.21 31.20
CA LEU A 248 -0.26 -10.38 30.84
C LEU A 248 0.02 -10.01 29.38
N VAL A 249 -0.91 -10.28 28.46
CA VAL A 249 -0.82 -9.82 27.06
C VAL A 249 -0.83 -8.29 27.00
N VAL A 250 -1.76 -7.62 27.70
CA VAL A 250 -1.80 -6.15 27.79
C VAL A 250 -0.48 -5.60 28.33
N LYS A 251 0.07 -6.22 29.38
CA LYS A 251 1.36 -5.83 29.95
C LYS A 251 2.50 -5.98 28.93
N ALA A 252 2.58 -7.10 28.23
CA ALA A 252 3.62 -7.36 27.22
C ALA A 252 3.58 -6.34 26.10
N ILE A 253 2.39 -6.02 25.60
CA ILE A 253 2.22 -5.02 24.55
C ILE A 253 2.58 -3.62 25.07
N SER A 254 2.15 -3.23 26.27
CA SER A 254 2.51 -1.92 26.84
C SER A 254 4.03 -1.74 27.01
N GLU A 255 4.74 -2.77 27.50
CA GLU A 255 6.21 -2.72 27.62
C GLU A 255 6.89 -2.65 26.24
N TYR A 256 6.34 -3.35 25.24
CA TYR A 256 6.81 -3.26 23.87
C TYR A 256 6.64 -1.84 23.30
N LEU A 257 5.46 -1.24 23.44
CA LEU A 257 5.14 0.10 22.92
C LEU A 257 5.94 1.20 23.60
N LYS A 258 6.30 1.03 24.88
CA LYS A 258 7.25 1.93 25.58
C LYS A 258 8.64 1.91 24.96
N LYS A 259 9.09 0.75 24.46
CA LYS A 259 10.39 0.58 23.81
C LYS A 259 10.37 1.00 22.34
N TYR A 260 9.22 0.85 21.67
CA TYR A 260 9.03 1.12 20.25
C TYR A 260 7.81 2.03 20.03
N PRO A 261 7.91 3.33 20.40
CA PRO A 261 6.77 4.25 20.43
C PRO A 261 6.18 4.55 19.06
N ASP A 262 6.96 4.36 17.98
CA ASP A 262 6.49 4.60 16.59
C ASP A 262 5.64 3.44 16.04
N THR A 263 5.39 2.40 16.84
CA THR A 263 4.53 1.27 16.43
C THR A 263 3.08 1.73 16.31
N GLN A 264 2.53 1.64 15.10
CA GLN A 264 1.11 1.97 14.86
C GLN A 264 0.18 0.80 15.15
N ALA A 265 0.62 -0.44 14.86
CA ALA A 265 -0.16 -1.64 15.16
C ALA A 265 0.70 -2.77 15.72
N TYR A 266 0.16 -3.50 16.70
CA TYR A 266 0.77 -4.70 17.26
C TYR A 266 0.00 -5.95 16.82
N SER A 267 0.71 -6.98 16.38
CA SER A 267 0.07 -8.22 15.92
C SER A 267 -0.28 -9.14 17.08
N LEU A 268 -1.55 -9.49 17.16
CA LEU A 268 -2.06 -10.66 17.88
C LEU A 268 -2.72 -11.61 16.87
N CYS A 269 -2.08 -11.91 15.74
CA CYS A 269 -2.54 -13.03 14.92
C CYS A 269 -2.41 -14.35 15.74
N PRO A 270 -3.46 -15.20 15.77
CA PRO A 270 -3.37 -16.56 16.31
C PRO A 270 -2.19 -17.31 15.69
N ASP A 271 -1.66 -18.33 16.35
CA ASP A 271 -0.65 -19.19 15.73
C ASP A 271 -1.26 -20.00 14.56
N ASP A 272 -0.43 -20.48 13.64
CA ASP A 272 -0.84 -21.06 12.35
C ASP A 272 -1.45 -22.47 12.48
N ASN A 273 -2.60 -22.55 13.11
CA ASN A 273 -3.42 -23.75 13.28
C ASN A 273 -4.88 -23.37 13.55
N THR A 274 -5.71 -24.37 13.82
CA THR A 274 -7.13 -24.22 14.15
C THR A 274 -7.47 -24.67 15.58
N ASP A 275 -6.45 -24.88 16.40
CA ASP A 275 -6.54 -25.56 17.69
C ASP A 275 -6.70 -24.54 18.82
N PHE A 276 -7.93 -24.04 18.98
CA PHE A 276 -8.26 -23.04 20.00
C PHE A 276 -8.75 -23.69 21.30
N CYS A 277 -8.59 -22.97 22.41
CA CYS A 277 -8.96 -23.43 23.75
C CYS A 277 -10.43 -23.89 23.85
N GLU A 278 -10.65 -25.12 24.31
CA GLU A 278 -11.96 -25.77 24.46
C GLU A 278 -12.54 -25.61 25.88
N CYS A 279 -11.93 -24.79 26.74
CA CYS A 279 -12.45 -24.59 28.09
C CYS A 279 -13.86 -23.98 28.06
N GLU A 280 -14.65 -24.23 29.11
CA GLU A 280 -16.05 -23.79 29.21
C GLU A 280 -16.21 -22.28 29.00
N ASN A 281 -15.28 -21.48 29.55
CA ASN A 281 -15.31 -20.02 29.41
C ASN A 281 -15.04 -19.55 27.97
N CYS A 282 -14.16 -20.24 27.22
CA CYS A 282 -13.90 -19.90 25.83
C CYS A 282 -15.07 -20.30 24.94
N THR A 283 -15.56 -21.54 25.10
CA THR A 283 -16.65 -22.10 24.28
C THR A 283 -17.99 -21.40 24.53
N ALA A 284 -18.22 -20.89 25.74
CA ALA A 284 -19.40 -20.06 26.05
C ALA A 284 -19.47 -18.74 25.26
N LEU A 285 -18.36 -18.29 24.65
CA LEU A 285 -18.29 -17.07 23.85
C LEU A 285 -18.52 -17.31 22.35
N ASP A 286 -18.65 -18.57 21.91
CA ASP A 286 -18.95 -18.86 20.51
C ASP A 286 -20.38 -18.50 20.15
N SER A 287 -20.56 -17.99 18.94
CA SER A 287 -21.89 -17.72 18.38
C SER A 287 -22.59 -18.97 17.83
N GLY A 288 -21.86 -20.08 17.67
CA GLY A 288 -22.33 -21.25 16.92
C GLY A 288 -22.37 -21.04 15.40
N HIS A 289 -21.86 -19.89 14.92
CA HIS A 289 -21.68 -19.62 13.49
C HIS A 289 -20.71 -20.63 12.87
N MET A 290 -21.03 -21.09 11.67
CA MET A 290 -20.12 -21.90 10.87
C MET A 290 -19.38 -20.95 9.94
N ASP A 291 -18.07 -20.87 10.10
CA ASP A 291 -17.19 -20.09 9.24
C ASP A 291 -17.27 -20.60 7.79
N ARG A 292 -16.99 -19.73 6.82
CA ARG A 292 -16.91 -20.07 5.39
C ARG A 292 -16.01 -21.27 5.09
N GLY A 293 -15.01 -21.55 5.93
CA GLY A 293 -14.19 -22.76 5.82
C GLY A 293 -14.88 -24.06 6.26
N GLY A 294 -16.12 -24.01 6.74
CA GLY A 294 -16.89 -25.18 7.13
C GLY A 294 -16.63 -25.67 8.56
N ARG A 295 -15.99 -24.86 9.41
CA ARG A 295 -15.74 -25.16 10.83
C ARG A 295 -16.46 -24.18 11.75
N PRO A 296 -16.72 -24.56 13.02
CA PRO A 296 -17.26 -23.62 14.00
C PRO A 296 -16.35 -22.40 14.13
N SER A 297 -16.92 -21.21 13.96
CA SER A 297 -16.19 -19.95 14.02
C SER A 297 -15.82 -19.58 15.46
N ILE A 298 -14.59 -19.11 15.65
CA ILE A 298 -14.10 -18.55 16.92
C ILE A 298 -14.02 -17.01 16.89
N SER A 299 -14.51 -16.37 15.84
CA SER A 299 -14.36 -14.92 15.65
C SER A 299 -14.99 -14.10 16.78
N ASP A 300 -16.15 -14.52 17.31
CA ASP A 300 -16.81 -13.86 18.43
C ASP A 300 -15.97 -13.88 19.71
N ARG A 301 -15.47 -15.06 20.12
CA ARG A 301 -14.61 -15.17 21.31
C ARG A 301 -13.29 -14.43 21.12
N TYR A 302 -12.74 -14.44 19.90
CA TYR A 302 -11.47 -13.79 19.63
C TYR A 302 -11.62 -12.28 19.69
N GLN A 303 -12.72 -11.75 19.14
CA GLN A 303 -13.03 -10.34 19.24
C GLN A 303 -13.25 -9.89 20.69
N VAL A 304 -13.87 -10.71 21.55
CA VAL A 304 -13.99 -10.40 22.99
C VAL A 304 -12.60 -10.22 23.61
N PHE A 305 -11.67 -11.12 23.31
CA PHE A 305 -10.28 -11.01 23.77
C PHE A 305 -9.58 -9.76 23.25
N LEU A 306 -9.67 -9.47 21.96
CA LEU A 306 -9.06 -8.27 21.36
C LEU A 306 -9.65 -6.98 21.96
N ASN A 307 -10.96 -6.94 22.20
CA ASN A 307 -11.61 -5.79 22.85
C ASN A 307 -11.05 -5.57 24.26
N GLN A 308 -10.91 -6.62 25.07
CA GLN A 308 -10.34 -6.51 26.41
C GLN A 308 -8.87 -6.06 26.39
N VAL A 309 -8.08 -6.54 25.41
CA VAL A 309 -6.70 -6.10 25.23
C VAL A 309 -6.66 -4.60 24.87
N LEU A 310 -7.46 -4.17 23.89
CA LEU A 310 -7.52 -2.78 23.43
C LEU A 310 -8.03 -1.84 24.53
N GLU A 311 -9.04 -2.25 25.30
CA GLU A 311 -9.51 -1.52 26.49
C GLU A 311 -8.38 -1.37 27.52
N GLY A 312 -7.61 -2.43 27.76
CA GLY A 312 -6.43 -2.40 28.64
C GLY A 312 -5.35 -1.43 28.17
N LEU A 313 -5.07 -1.39 26.86
CA LEU A 313 -4.05 -0.52 26.25
C LEU A 313 -4.48 0.94 26.16
N SER A 314 -5.78 1.22 26.02
CA SER A 314 -6.34 2.56 25.80
C SER A 314 -5.93 3.62 26.83
N LYS A 315 -5.54 3.18 28.04
CA LYS A 315 -5.09 4.07 29.13
C LYS A 315 -3.73 4.73 28.86
N GLU A 316 -2.83 4.02 28.20
CA GLU A 316 -1.45 4.47 27.94
C GLU A 316 -1.17 4.65 26.44
N HIS A 317 -1.90 3.94 25.58
CA HIS A 317 -1.70 3.89 24.14
C HIS A 317 -3.05 3.95 23.40
N PRO A 318 -3.79 5.08 23.47
CA PRO A 318 -5.15 5.19 22.94
C PRO A 318 -5.25 5.01 21.42
N ASP A 319 -4.18 5.33 20.68
CA ASP A 319 -4.17 5.31 19.21
C ASP A 319 -3.59 4.01 18.63
N VAL A 320 -3.10 3.09 19.47
CA VAL A 320 -2.50 1.85 18.97
C VAL A 320 -3.57 0.93 18.40
N LEU A 321 -3.26 0.32 17.27
CA LEU A 321 -4.07 -0.74 16.67
C LEU A 321 -3.61 -2.11 17.15
N VAL A 322 -4.53 -3.05 17.21
CA VAL A 322 -4.20 -4.48 17.36
C VAL A 322 -4.69 -5.20 16.12
N THR A 323 -3.77 -5.88 15.44
CA THR A 323 -4.05 -6.57 14.18
C THR A 323 -4.16 -8.07 14.38
N HIS A 324 -5.00 -8.71 13.57
CA HIS A 324 -4.99 -10.16 13.41
C HIS A 324 -5.30 -10.59 11.98
N TYR A 325 -5.05 -11.86 11.66
CA TYR A 325 -5.46 -12.45 10.40
C TYR A 325 -6.91 -12.91 10.45
N ALA A 326 -7.64 -12.64 9.38
CA ALA A 326 -8.87 -13.35 9.04
C ALA A 326 -8.47 -14.52 8.12
N TYR A 327 -8.46 -15.72 8.69
CA TYR A 327 -7.67 -16.85 8.18
C TYR A 327 -8.18 -18.21 8.71
N ASN A 328 -7.66 -19.30 8.12
CA ASN A 328 -7.67 -20.66 8.66
C ASN A 328 -9.03 -21.31 9.02
N GLU A 329 -10.00 -21.31 8.10
CA GLU A 329 -11.28 -22.07 8.15
C GLU A 329 -12.21 -21.87 9.37
N ASN A 330 -11.77 -21.22 10.45
CA ASN A 330 -12.54 -21.03 11.68
C ASN A 330 -12.41 -19.63 12.31
N HIS A 331 -11.64 -18.73 11.70
CA HIS A 331 -11.55 -17.32 12.10
C HIS A 331 -11.38 -16.40 10.89
N THR A 332 -12.05 -16.74 9.80
CA THR A 332 -12.06 -15.96 8.56
C THR A 332 -13.20 -14.95 8.56
N ASP A 333 -14.38 -15.37 9.02
CA ASP A 333 -15.57 -14.53 9.05
C ASP A 333 -15.52 -13.48 10.18
N PRO A 334 -16.14 -12.30 10.03
CA PRO A 334 -16.30 -11.35 11.12
C PRO A 334 -17.14 -11.91 12.28
N PRO A 335 -16.96 -11.40 13.52
CA PRO A 335 -17.80 -11.78 14.64
C PRO A 335 -19.27 -11.43 14.40
N VAL A 336 -20.17 -12.32 14.83
CA VAL A 336 -21.62 -12.19 14.62
C VAL A 336 -22.27 -11.36 15.72
N ASN A 337 -21.97 -11.68 16.97
CA ASN A 337 -22.57 -11.12 18.18
C ASN A 337 -21.66 -10.06 18.83
N THR A 338 -20.35 -10.20 18.72
CA THR A 338 -19.38 -9.32 19.38
C THR A 338 -19.09 -8.08 18.53
N PRO A 339 -19.28 -6.85 19.08
CA PRO A 339 -18.85 -5.63 18.42
C PRO A 339 -17.32 -5.59 18.21
N VAL A 340 -16.88 -5.08 17.07
CA VAL A 340 -15.45 -4.90 16.77
C VAL A 340 -14.98 -3.56 17.34
N HIS A 341 -13.90 -3.57 18.13
CA HIS A 341 -13.32 -2.33 18.64
C HIS A 341 -12.76 -1.48 17.48
N PRO A 342 -12.90 -0.14 17.49
CA PRO A 342 -12.45 0.71 16.37
C PRO A 342 -10.96 0.60 16.03
N ASN A 343 -10.13 0.21 16.99
CA ASN A 343 -8.69 -0.01 16.82
C ASN A 343 -8.31 -1.48 16.47
N THR A 344 -9.29 -2.34 16.14
CA THR A 344 -9.01 -3.67 15.60
C THR A 344 -8.69 -3.55 14.10
N GLY A 345 -7.51 -4.02 13.71
CA GLY A 345 -7.07 -4.15 12.33
C GLY A 345 -7.13 -5.59 11.83
N ILE A 346 -7.49 -5.79 10.57
CA ILE A 346 -7.66 -7.11 9.97
C ILE A 346 -6.79 -7.22 8.74
N PHE A 347 -5.99 -8.28 8.68
CA PHE A 347 -5.31 -8.71 7.46
C PHE A 347 -6.08 -9.91 6.90
N LEU A 348 -6.88 -9.65 5.86
CA LEU A 348 -7.71 -10.65 5.19
C LEU A 348 -6.83 -11.49 4.26
N THR A 349 -6.76 -12.80 4.50
CA THR A 349 -5.92 -13.70 3.71
C THR A 349 -6.64 -14.19 2.46
N THR A 350 -5.91 -14.34 1.35
CA THR A 350 -6.48 -14.79 0.06
C THR A 350 -6.29 -16.29 -0.22
N SER A 351 -5.61 -17.03 0.65
CA SER A 351 -5.13 -18.42 0.41
C SER A 351 -6.22 -19.42 0.05
N VAL A 352 -7.43 -19.27 0.61
CA VAL A 352 -8.56 -20.17 0.38
C VAL A 352 -9.45 -19.72 -0.79
N PHE A 353 -9.12 -18.60 -1.43
CA PHE A 353 -9.85 -18.07 -2.57
C PHE A 353 -9.14 -18.39 -3.88
N CYS A 354 -9.90 -18.37 -4.97
CA CYS A 354 -9.35 -18.57 -6.30
C CYS A 354 -8.23 -17.56 -6.57
N SER A 355 -7.07 -18.03 -6.98
CA SER A 355 -5.92 -17.21 -7.36
C SER A 355 -5.80 -17.00 -8.87
N ALA A 356 -6.75 -17.48 -9.66
CA ALA A 356 -6.71 -17.40 -11.13
C ALA A 356 -7.61 -16.29 -11.70
N HIS A 357 -8.53 -15.75 -10.90
CA HIS A 357 -9.53 -14.78 -11.35
C HIS A 357 -9.51 -13.53 -10.48
N GLY A 358 -9.92 -12.41 -11.09
CA GLY A 358 -10.06 -11.13 -10.42
C GLY A 358 -11.27 -11.06 -9.49
N ILE A 359 -11.21 -10.23 -8.45
CA ILE A 359 -12.36 -9.85 -7.63
C ILE A 359 -13.47 -9.27 -8.50
N GLY A 360 -14.71 -9.70 -8.25
CA GLY A 360 -15.85 -9.27 -9.05
C GLY A 360 -16.01 -9.99 -10.41
N ASP A 361 -15.19 -11.00 -10.70
CA ASP A 361 -15.46 -11.90 -11.83
C ASP A 361 -16.76 -12.68 -11.57
N ALA A 362 -17.79 -12.36 -12.35
CA ALA A 362 -19.13 -12.92 -12.21
C ALA A 362 -19.20 -14.43 -12.50
N PHE A 363 -18.15 -15.02 -13.08
CA PHE A 363 -18.06 -16.45 -13.34
C PHE A 363 -17.21 -17.19 -12.29
N CYS A 364 -16.71 -16.48 -11.27
CA CYS A 364 -15.91 -17.05 -10.19
C CYS A 364 -16.58 -16.84 -8.82
N ASP A 365 -17.39 -17.81 -8.40
CA ASP A 365 -18.09 -17.78 -7.10
C ASP A 365 -17.13 -17.52 -5.93
N SER A 366 -15.92 -18.08 -5.97
CA SER A 366 -14.90 -17.87 -4.95
C SER A 366 -14.48 -16.39 -4.83
N ARG A 367 -14.28 -15.68 -5.95
CA ARG A 367 -13.93 -14.25 -5.90
C ARG A 367 -15.12 -13.35 -5.56
N MET A 368 -16.33 -13.77 -5.91
CA MET A 368 -17.56 -13.09 -5.47
C MET A 368 -17.77 -13.23 -3.96
N ASP A 369 -17.48 -14.41 -3.38
CA ASP A 369 -17.52 -14.61 -1.94
C ASP A 369 -16.41 -13.82 -1.22
N PHE A 370 -15.19 -13.76 -1.78
CA PHE A 370 -14.14 -12.89 -1.25
C PHE A 370 -14.56 -11.42 -1.20
N LYS A 371 -15.20 -10.92 -2.26
CA LYS A 371 -15.76 -9.56 -2.29
C LYS A 371 -16.81 -9.33 -1.20
N LYS A 372 -17.65 -10.33 -0.95
CA LYS A 372 -18.66 -10.28 0.11
C LYS A 372 -17.99 -10.26 1.49
N LEU A 373 -17.05 -11.17 1.75
CA LEU A 373 -16.27 -11.22 3.00
C LEU A 373 -15.57 -9.88 3.28
N LEU A 374 -14.94 -9.31 2.26
CA LEU A 374 -14.28 -8.02 2.37
C LEU A 374 -15.26 -6.88 2.71
N SER A 375 -16.45 -6.89 2.09
CA SER A 375 -17.52 -5.92 2.40
C SER A 375 -18.03 -6.07 3.84
N GLU A 376 -18.09 -7.29 4.36
CA GLU A 376 -18.52 -7.55 5.74
C GLU A 376 -17.48 -7.04 6.75
N TRP A 377 -16.18 -7.23 6.49
CA TRP A 377 -15.11 -6.73 7.36
C TRP A 377 -14.99 -5.20 7.32
N THR A 378 -15.05 -4.60 6.14
CA THR A 378 -14.97 -3.14 5.97
C THR A 378 -16.18 -2.41 6.57
N ALA A 379 -17.32 -3.09 6.71
CA ALA A 379 -18.46 -2.57 7.48
C ALA A 379 -18.24 -2.59 9.01
N LYS A 380 -17.26 -3.35 9.52
CA LYS A 380 -16.99 -3.53 10.96
C LYS A 380 -15.80 -2.70 11.45
N THR A 381 -14.80 -2.47 10.61
CA THR A 381 -13.62 -1.65 10.93
C THR A 381 -13.12 -0.91 9.70
N LYS A 382 -12.53 0.27 9.92
CA LYS A 382 -11.81 1.03 8.88
C LYS A 382 -10.41 0.50 8.60
N HIS A 383 -9.92 -0.42 9.44
CA HIS A 383 -8.57 -0.95 9.38
C HIS A 383 -8.54 -2.33 8.73
N VAL A 384 -8.79 -2.39 7.42
CA VAL A 384 -8.77 -3.62 6.65
C VAL A 384 -7.63 -3.60 5.65
N TYR A 385 -6.81 -4.64 5.70
CA TYR A 385 -5.67 -4.88 4.83
C TYR A 385 -5.85 -6.24 4.15
N ILE A 386 -5.18 -6.44 3.03
CA ILE A 386 -5.14 -7.74 2.34
C ILE A 386 -3.77 -8.35 2.52
N TYR A 387 -3.75 -9.61 2.92
CA TYR A 387 -2.57 -10.46 2.88
C TYR A 387 -2.66 -11.34 1.65
N GLU A 388 -1.89 -10.97 0.63
CA GLU A 388 -1.96 -11.58 -0.70
C GLU A 388 -0.86 -12.63 -0.87
N TYR A 389 -1.22 -13.75 -1.49
CA TYR A 389 -0.31 -14.83 -1.84
C TYR A 389 -0.01 -14.74 -3.34
N ASP A 390 1.03 -13.98 -3.70
CA ASP A 390 1.45 -13.80 -5.09
C ASP A 390 2.93 -14.14 -5.27
N PRO A 391 3.25 -15.29 -5.88
CA PRO A 391 2.32 -16.34 -6.29
C PRO A 391 1.74 -17.09 -5.08
N VAL A 392 0.71 -17.90 -5.33
CA VAL A 392 0.29 -18.91 -4.35
C VAL A 392 1.49 -19.82 -4.02
N PRO A 393 1.82 -20.05 -2.73
CA PRO A 393 3.00 -20.79 -2.29
C PRO A 393 3.24 -22.12 -3.01
N TYR A 394 2.18 -22.84 -3.37
CA TYR A 394 2.24 -24.15 -4.00
C TYR A 394 2.58 -24.13 -5.50
N SER A 395 2.71 -22.96 -6.14
CA SER A 395 3.08 -22.86 -7.57
C SER A 395 4.55 -23.17 -7.84
N GLY A 396 5.41 -23.18 -6.80
CA GLY A 396 6.82 -23.56 -6.91
C GLY A 396 7.65 -22.69 -7.85
N GLY A 397 7.28 -21.42 -8.07
CA GLY A 397 8.00 -20.50 -8.96
C GLY A 397 7.54 -20.52 -10.43
N LEU A 398 6.54 -21.35 -10.76
CA LEU A 398 5.95 -21.39 -12.10
C LEU A 398 5.19 -20.08 -12.42
N PRO A 399 5.31 -19.55 -13.65
CA PRO A 399 4.57 -18.36 -14.04
C PRO A 399 3.07 -18.49 -13.74
N TRP A 400 2.55 -17.54 -12.97
CA TRP A 400 1.16 -17.47 -12.57
C TRP A 400 0.63 -16.05 -12.87
N PRO A 401 0.08 -15.82 -14.07
CA PRO A 401 -0.18 -14.46 -14.56
C PRO A 401 -1.38 -13.81 -13.85
N MET A 402 -1.11 -13.00 -12.82
CA MET A 402 -2.14 -12.30 -12.04
C MET A 402 -2.19 -10.79 -12.29
N TRP A 403 -1.30 -10.24 -13.13
CA TRP A 403 -1.22 -8.80 -13.36
C TRP A 403 -2.55 -8.16 -13.80
N ASP A 404 -3.35 -8.85 -14.62
CA ASP A 404 -4.66 -8.36 -15.06
C ASP A 404 -5.71 -8.47 -13.94
N ALA A 405 -5.60 -9.47 -13.05
CA ALA A 405 -6.41 -9.51 -11.84
C ALA A 405 -6.03 -8.32 -10.94
N HIS A 406 -4.75 -8.11 -10.63
CA HIS A 406 -4.28 -6.95 -9.84
C HIS A 406 -4.76 -5.62 -10.42
N GLY A 407 -4.71 -5.45 -11.74
CA GLY A 407 -5.26 -4.27 -12.42
C GLY A 407 -6.73 -4.01 -12.12
N ARG A 408 -7.57 -5.05 -12.23
CA ARG A 408 -9.02 -4.94 -12.01
C ARG A 408 -9.40 -4.80 -10.55
N GLU A 409 -8.66 -5.45 -9.66
CA GLU A 409 -9.04 -5.60 -8.26
C GLU A 409 -8.80 -4.35 -7.42
N MET A 410 -7.73 -3.61 -7.68
CA MET A 410 -7.34 -2.45 -6.86
C MET A 410 -8.43 -1.39 -6.80
N LYS A 411 -9.16 -1.17 -7.90
CA LYS A 411 -10.31 -0.26 -7.89
C LYS A 411 -11.40 -0.72 -6.92
N VAL A 412 -11.73 -2.01 -6.95
CA VAL A 412 -12.75 -2.60 -6.06
C VAL A 412 -12.28 -2.53 -4.61
N TYR A 413 -11.00 -2.80 -4.34
CA TYR A 413 -10.42 -2.68 -3.00
C TYR A 413 -10.49 -1.25 -2.46
N LYS A 414 -10.18 -0.25 -3.29
CA LYS A 414 -10.31 1.16 -2.93
C LYS A 414 -11.76 1.54 -2.65
N GLU A 415 -12.71 1.14 -3.50
CA GLU A 415 -14.15 1.39 -3.31
C GLU A 415 -14.69 0.76 -2.02
N LEU A 416 -14.15 -0.39 -1.60
CA LEU A 416 -14.52 -1.07 -0.36
C LEU A 416 -13.81 -0.51 0.89
N GLY A 417 -12.82 0.38 0.73
CA GLY A 417 -12.11 1.00 1.86
C GLY A 417 -10.96 0.16 2.42
N VAL A 418 -10.34 -0.70 1.60
CA VAL A 418 -9.08 -1.37 1.96
C VAL A 418 -7.96 -0.34 2.14
N GLN A 419 -7.18 -0.46 3.21
CA GLN A 419 -6.07 0.45 3.53
C GLN A 419 -4.75 0.05 2.88
N GLY A 420 -4.57 -1.22 2.53
CA GLY A 420 -3.39 -1.66 1.78
C GLY A 420 -3.13 -3.16 1.81
N PHE A 421 -1.90 -3.53 1.43
CA PHE A 421 -1.55 -4.88 1.03
C PHE A 421 -0.18 -5.32 1.53
N SER A 422 -0.14 -6.52 2.09
CA SER A 422 1.09 -7.27 2.34
C SER A 422 1.15 -8.46 1.39
N PHE A 423 1.96 -8.36 0.35
CA PHE A 423 2.15 -9.45 -0.61
C PHE A 423 3.25 -10.37 -0.09
N GLU A 424 2.85 -11.58 0.28
CA GLU A 424 3.75 -12.71 0.46
C GLU A 424 4.27 -13.14 -0.90
N GLY A 425 5.42 -12.59 -1.28
CA GLY A 425 6.08 -12.84 -2.54
C GLY A 425 7.29 -13.76 -2.42
N GLN A 426 7.95 -13.93 -3.56
CA GLN A 426 9.15 -14.75 -3.72
C GLN A 426 10.23 -13.99 -4.49
N ASP A 427 11.50 -14.28 -4.22
CA ASP A 427 12.66 -13.78 -5.00
C ASP A 427 12.79 -14.50 -6.37
N SER A 428 11.66 -14.65 -7.07
CA SER A 428 11.51 -15.32 -8.38
C SER A 428 11.04 -14.32 -9.44
N TRP A 429 11.70 -13.16 -9.51
CA TRP A 429 11.30 -12.03 -10.36
C TRP A 429 11.17 -12.39 -11.83
N ALA A 430 12.00 -13.29 -12.36
CA ALA A 430 11.90 -13.72 -13.76
C ALA A 430 10.51 -14.27 -14.13
N SER A 431 9.81 -14.89 -13.18
CA SER A 431 8.47 -15.44 -13.38
C SER A 431 7.35 -14.45 -13.04
N TYR A 432 7.59 -13.54 -12.08
CA TYR A 432 6.52 -12.77 -11.42
C TYR A 432 6.64 -11.25 -11.54
N PHE A 433 7.68 -10.73 -12.19
CA PHE A 433 7.86 -9.28 -12.30
C PHE A 433 6.62 -8.55 -12.86
N PRO A 434 5.83 -9.08 -13.82
CA PRO A 434 4.66 -8.35 -14.29
C PRO A 434 3.60 -8.20 -13.19
N ASN A 435 3.38 -9.25 -12.36
CA ASN A 435 2.44 -9.18 -11.25
C ASN A 435 2.87 -8.11 -10.24
N TYR A 436 4.12 -8.18 -9.79
CA TYR A 436 4.65 -7.25 -8.77
C TYR A 436 4.71 -5.81 -9.27
N TYR A 437 5.16 -5.61 -10.50
CA TYR A 437 5.30 -4.27 -11.07
C TYR A 437 3.93 -3.63 -11.30
N ILE A 438 2.97 -4.35 -11.91
CA ILE A 438 1.61 -3.84 -12.11
C ILE A 438 0.92 -3.62 -10.76
N GLY A 439 1.00 -4.58 -9.83
CA GLY A 439 0.48 -4.44 -8.47
C GLY A 439 1.02 -3.19 -7.78
N ALA A 440 2.34 -2.94 -7.83
CA ALA A 440 2.95 -1.73 -7.27
C ALA A 440 2.44 -0.43 -7.90
N GLN A 441 2.23 -0.41 -9.22
CA GLN A 441 1.63 0.77 -9.85
C GLN A 441 0.19 0.97 -9.39
N MET A 442 -0.62 -0.07 -9.43
CA MET A 442 -2.05 0.02 -9.12
C MET A 442 -2.32 0.30 -7.64
N MET A 443 -1.41 -0.12 -6.73
CA MET A 443 -1.46 0.30 -5.33
C MET A 443 -1.13 1.79 -5.12
N TRP A 444 -0.42 2.44 -6.05
CA TRP A 444 -0.24 3.89 -6.01
C TRP A 444 -1.50 4.61 -6.51
N ASN A 445 -2.03 4.19 -7.66
CA ASN A 445 -3.22 4.77 -8.28
C ASN A 445 -4.05 3.64 -8.91
N ALA A 446 -5.16 3.31 -8.25
CA ALA A 446 -6.06 2.22 -8.63
C ALA A 446 -6.90 2.53 -9.88
N GLU A 447 -6.94 3.80 -10.31
CA GLU A 447 -7.69 4.27 -11.48
C GLU A 447 -6.80 4.45 -12.72
N GLN A 448 -5.50 4.20 -12.63
CA GLN A 448 -4.62 4.33 -13.79
C GLN A 448 -4.83 3.19 -14.78
N ASP A 449 -4.56 3.46 -16.05
CA ASP A 449 -4.52 2.42 -17.08
C ASP A 449 -3.31 1.51 -16.86
N TYR A 450 -3.56 0.20 -16.89
CA TYR A 450 -2.57 -0.84 -16.63
C TYR A 450 -2.26 -1.71 -17.88
N HIS A 451 -2.91 -1.43 -19.02
CA HIS A 451 -2.72 -2.15 -20.28
C HIS A 451 -1.48 -1.72 -21.08
#